data_AF-A0A1B6GYJ4-F1
#
_entry.id   AF-A0A1B6GYJ4-F1
#
_cell.length_a   1.000
_cell.length_b   1.000
_cell.length_c   1.000
_cell.angle_alpha   90.00
_cell.angle_beta   90.00
_cell.angle_gamma   90.00
#
_symmetry.space_group_name_H-M   'P 1'
#
loop_
_entity.id
_entity.type
_entity.pdbx_description
1 polymer ?
#
loop_
_entity_poly.entity_id
_entity_poly.type
_entity_poly.pdbx_seq_one_letter_code
_entity_poly.pdbx_strand_id
1 'polypeptide(L)'
;SAWRPEMGQNHSSTFSGRRKSLRRSLRSPFPRRSHTNHSLSATFNYLDPDVKGDQLNVNTATAEELMTLPGVTRTIAQNIVDYRQAIGRYNKVEDLALVTGVGA
;
A
#
# COMPACT_ATOMS: atom_id res chain seq x y z
N SER A 1 -77.99 -18.28 -56.37
CA SER A 1 -76.78 -18.16 -57.21
C SER A 1 -75.80 -17.29 -56.45
N ALA A 2 -74.68 -17.79 -55.92
CA ALA A 2 -73.52 -18.31 -56.66
C ALA A 2 -72.93 -17.25 -57.60
N TRP A 3 -71.75 -16.70 -57.25
CA TRP A 3 -70.47 -16.91 -57.95
C TRP A 3 -69.33 -16.08 -57.30
N ARG A 4 -68.19 -16.74 -57.04
CA ARG A 4 -66.86 -16.12 -56.78
C ARG A 4 -66.31 -15.56 -58.10
N PRO A 5 -65.51 -14.47 -58.15
CA PRO A 5 -64.04 -14.54 -57.96
C PRO A 5 -63.44 -13.31 -57.22
N GLU A 6 -62.13 -13.14 -56.96
CA GLU A 6 -61.03 -14.03 -56.49
C GLU A 6 -59.88 -13.13 -55.91
N MET A 7 -58.72 -13.70 -55.58
CA MET A 7 -57.61 -13.06 -54.84
C MET A 7 -56.74 -12.09 -55.66
N GLY A 8 -56.48 -10.89 -55.11
CA GLY A 8 -55.43 -9.98 -55.58
C GLY A 8 -54.20 -10.01 -54.67
N GLN A 9 -53.05 -10.42 -55.20
CA GLN A 9 -51.75 -10.39 -54.51
C GLN A 9 -50.95 -9.14 -54.88
N ASN A 10 -50.24 -8.53 -53.92
CA ASN A 10 -48.96 -7.79 -54.00
C ASN A 10 -48.90 -6.67 -52.92
N HIS A 11 -47.76 -6.18 -52.41
CA HIS A 11 -46.35 -6.59 -52.48
C HIS A 11 -45.57 -6.07 -51.24
N SER A 12 -44.42 -6.70 -51.00
CA SER A 12 -43.38 -6.44 -49.98
C SER A 12 -43.16 -5.00 -49.50
N SER A 13 -43.01 -4.82 -48.18
CA SER A 13 -42.10 -3.82 -47.63
C SER A 13 -41.30 -4.39 -46.45
N THR A 14 -39.98 -4.25 -46.52
CA THR A 14 -39.01 -4.76 -45.56
C THR A 14 -38.57 -3.66 -44.60
N PHE A 15 -38.66 -3.90 -43.29
CA PHE A 15 -37.88 -3.13 -42.31
C PHE A 15 -37.50 -3.95 -41.07
N SER A 16 -36.33 -4.59 -41.13
CA SER A 16 -35.75 -5.30 -39.98
C SER A 16 -35.14 -4.31 -38.98
N GLY A 17 -35.97 -3.82 -38.05
CA GLY A 17 -35.58 -2.88 -37.00
C GLY A 17 -34.53 -3.42 -36.03
N ARG A 18 -33.24 -3.19 -36.32
CA ARG A 18 -32.08 -3.54 -35.49
C ARG A 18 -32.03 -2.72 -34.18
N ARG A 19 -32.69 -3.19 -33.11
CA ARG A 19 -32.61 -2.56 -31.77
C ARG A 19 -31.51 -3.22 -30.93
N LYS A 20 -30.37 -2.54 -30.78
CA LYS A 20 -29.28 -2.96 -29.88
C LYS A 20 -29.79 -2.98 -28.43
N SER A 21 -29.65 -4.11 -27.75
CA SER A 21 -29.93 -4.22 -26.32
C SER A 21 -28.88 -3.45 -25.51
N LEU A 22 -29.25 -2.28 -25.01
CA LEU A 22 -28.48 -1.59 -23.97
C LEU A 22 -28.75 -2.26 -22.64
N ARG A 23 -27.95 -3.28 -22.28
CA ARG A 23 -27.87 -3.73 -20.88
C ARG A 23 -27.32 -2.57 -20.05
N ARG A 24 -28.22 -1.78 -19.42
CA ARG A 24 -27.86 -0.81 -18.39
C ARG A 24 -27.12 -1.57 -17.29
N SER A 25 -25.79 -1.39 -17.25
CA SER A 25 -24.98 -1.83 -16.13
C SER A 25 -25.55 -1.17 -14.87
N LEU A 26 -26.03 -1.99 -13.94
CA LEU A 26 -26.41 -1.54 -12.60
C LEU A 26 -25.13 -1.22 -11.82
N ARG A 27 -24.53 -0.07 -12.14
CA ARG A 27 -23.40 0.46 -11.39
C ARG A 27 -23.90 0.85 -10.01
N SER A 28 -23.57 0.05 -9.01
CA SER A 28 -23.91 0.31 -7.61
C SER A 28 -23.48 1.73 -7.22
N PRO A 29 -24.35 2.55 -6.61
CA PRO A 29 -24.03 3.94 -6.26
C PRO A 29 -23.07 4.05 -5.06
N PHE A 30 -22.78 2.93 -4.39
CA PHE A 30 -21.87 2.86 -3.26
C PHE A 30 -20.47 2.41 -3.73
N PRO A 31 -19.39 3.13 -3.38
CA PRO A 31 -18.05 2.66 -3.65
C PRO A 31 -17.80 1.36 -2.87
N ARG A 32 -17.30 0.32 -3.54
CA ARG A 32 -16.73 -0.83 -2.84
C ARG A 32 -15.59 -0.32 -1.97
N ARG A 33 -15.77 -0.35 -0.64
CA ARG A 33 -14.71 -0.07 0.31
C ARG A 33 -13.61 -1.10 0.05
N SER A 34 -12.50 -0.65 -0.51
CA SER A 34 -11.35 -1.51 -0.72
C SER A 34 -10.88 -1.99 0.65
N HIS A 35 -11.02 -3.28 0.94
CA HIS A 35 -10.18 -3.93 1.92
C HIS A 35 -8.79 -4.06 1.28
N THR A 36 -8.08 -2.95 1.21
CA THR A 36 -6.62 -2.99 1.34
C THR A 36 -6.32 -3.79 2.61
N ASN A 37 -5.27 -4.62 2.55
CA ASN A 37 -4.81 -5.36 3.72
C ASN A 37 -4.20 -4.39 4.74
N HIS A 38 -5.03 -3.62 5.44
CA HIS A 38 -4.73 -3.10 6.77
C HIS A 38 -4.80 -4.26 7.76
N SER A 39 -3.90 -5.22 7.51
CA SER A 39 -3.27 -5.99 8.57
C SER A 39 -2.93 -5.02 9.70
N LEU A 40 -3.15 -5.47 10.94
CA LEU A 40 -2.85 -4.73 12.16
C LEU A 40 -1.33 -4.50 12.36
N SER A 41 -0.52 -4.82 11.35
CA SER A 41 0.89 -4.47 11.22
C SER A 41 1.15 -3.01 10.84
N ALA A 42 0.15 -2.23 10.42
CA ALA A 42 0.36 -0.81 10.10
C ALA A 42 0.90 -0.03 11.32
N THR A 43 0.36 -0.26 12.51
CA THR A 43 0.88 0.27 13.79
C THR A 43 2.29 -0.20 14.16
N PHE A 44 2.83 -1.21 13.49
CA PHE A 44 4.23 -1.65 13.62
C PHE A 44 5.13 -1.16 12.46
N ASN A 45 4.56 -0.50 11.45
CA ASN A 45 5.26 0.00 10.26
C ASN A 45 4.96 1.50 9.98
N TYR A 46 4.38 2.22 10.93
CA TYR A 46 4.27 3.68 10.88
C TYR A 46 5.61 4.31 11.27
N LEU A 47 6.53 4.27 10.30
CA LEU A 47 7.49 5.35 10.10
C LEU A 47 6.82 6.32 9.13
N ASP A 48 6.28 7.41 9.67
CA ASP A 48 5.72 8.47 8.83
C ASP A 48 6.83 9.04 7.93
N PRO A 49 6.66 9.06 6.60
CA PRO A 49 7.73 9.42 5.65
C PRO A 49 8.12 10.90 5.69
N ASP A 50 7.38 11.72 6.46
CA ASP A 50 7.65 13.13 6.70
C ASP A 50 8.42 13.38 8.02
N VAL A 51 8.59 12.36 8.87
CA VAL A 51 9.52 12.44 10.00
C VAL A 51 10.93 12.40 9.43
N LYS A 52 11.49 13.60 9.19
CA LYS A 52 12.93 13.78 9.13
C LYS A 52 13.48 13.44 10.50
N GLY A 53 13.80 12.17 10.71
CA GLY A 53 14.32 11.67 11.98
C GLY A 53 15.51 12.51 12.39
N ASP A 54 15.45 13.07 13.60
CA ASP A 54 16.52 13.91 14.12
C ASP A 54 17.83 13.13 14.05
N GLN A 55 18.83 13.71 13.39
CA GLN A 55 20.03 12.99 13.00
C GLN A 55 20.96 12.84 14.22
N LEU A 56 20.67 11.84 15.05
CA LEU A 56 21.37 11.60 16.31
C LEU A 56 22.86 11.28 16.11
N ASN A 57 23.70 12.01 16.85
CA ASN A 57 25.14 11.79 16.84
C ASN A 57 25.51 10.62 17.76
N VAL A 58 25.79 9.45 17.18
CA VAL A 58 26.13 8.21 17.90
C VAL A 58 27.33 8.32 18.83
N ASN A 59 28.22 9.29 18.63
CA ASN A 59 29.38 9.51 19.52
C ASN A 59 29.01 10.24 20.82
N THR A 60 27.89 10.96 20.86
CA THR A 60 27.46 11.76 22.02
C THR A 60 26.11 11.32 22.59
N ALA A 61 25.25 10.68 21.79
CA ALA A 61 23.89 10.32 22.19
C ALA A 61 23.84 9.41 23.42
N THR A 62 22.83 9.55 24.27
CA THR A 62 22.56 8.63 25.38
C THR A 62 21.93 7.33 24.87
N ALA A 63 21.91 6.28 25.70
CA ALA A 63 21.19 5.06 25.35
C ALA A 63 19.68 5.31 25.15
N GLU A 64 19.11 6.26 25.90
CA GLU A 64 17.70 6.65 25.83
C GLU A 64 17.38 7.38 24.52
N GLU A 65 18.26 8.30 24.08
CA GLU A 65 18.15 8.95 22.77
C GLU A 65 18.27 7.93 21.64
N LEU A 66 19.23 7.00 21.71
CA LEU A 66 19.38 5.94 20.71
C LEU A 66 18.14 5.03 20.63
N MET A 67 17.46 4.75 21.75
CA MET A 67 16.21 3.99 21.80
C MET A 67 15.02 4.70 21.14
N THR A 68 15.11 5.99 20.79
CA THR A 68 14.08 6.67 19.98
C THR A 68 14.12 6.26 18.51
N LEU A 69 15.25 5.68 18.05
CA LEU A 69 15.42 5.26 16.66
C LEU A 69 14.69 3.94 16.38
N PRO A 70 14.01 3.82 15.22
CA PRO A 70 13.31 2.59 14.86
C PRO A 70 14.28 1.41 14.74
N GLY A 71 13.90 0.26 15.32
CA GLY A 71 14.73 -0.94 15.34
C GLY A 71 15.84 -0.94 16.40
N VAL A 72 16.11 0.18 17.08
CA VAL A 72 17.09 0.23 18.17
C VAL A 72 16.44 -0.16 19.49
N THR A 73 16.70 -1.39 19.93
CA THR A 73 16.26 -1.88 21.24
C THR A 73 17.19 -1.41 22.36
N ARG A 74 16.75 -1.52 23.62
CA ARG A 74 17.58 -1.22 24.81
C ARG A 74 18.92 -1.94 24.80
N THR A 75 18.96 -3.20 24.35
CA THR A 75 20.19 -3.99 24.23
C THR A 75 21.13 -3.40 23.18
N ILE A 76 20.60 -3.05 22.01
CA ILE A 76 21.39 -2.44 20.92
C ILE A 76 21.94 -1.08 21.37
N ALA A 77 21.10 -0.23 21.97
CA ALA A 77 21.51 1.07 22.48
C ALA A 77 22.64 0.97 23.53
N GLN A 78 22.54 0.02 24.47
CA GLN A 78 23.60 -0.24 25.44
C GLN A 78 24.89 -0.71 24.74
N ASN A 79 24.79 -1.67 23.83
CA ASN A 79 25.94 -2.17 23.09
C ASN A 79 26.65 -1.06 22.28
N ILE A 80 25.92 -0.10 21.70
CA ILE A 80 26.51 1.07 21.00
C ILE A 80 27.30 1.95 21.98
N VAL A 81 26.79 2.16 23.20
CA VAL A 81 27.44 2.96 24.25
C VAL A 81 28.67 2.24 24.82
N ASP A 82 28.60 0.93 25.04
CA ASP A 82 29.71 0.15 25.57
C ASP A 82 30.83 0.01 24.53
N TYR A 83 30.47 -0.25 23.26
CA TYR A 83 31.43 -0.39 22.18
C TYR A 83 32.20 0.93 21.93
N ARG A 84 31.52 2.10 21.94
CA ARG A 84 32.25 3.39 21.85
C ARG A 84 33.14 3.67 23.07
N GLN A 85 32.82 3.16 24.26
CA GLN A 85 33.73 3.27 25.40
C GLN A 85 34.99 2.42 25.20
N ALA A 86 34.86 1.24 24.58
CA ALA A 86 35.98 0.37 24.25
C ALA A 86 36.88 0.90 23.11
N ILE A 87 36.29 1.45 22.04
CA ILE A 87 37.05 1.99 20.88
C ILE A 87 37.32 3.51 20.95
N GLY A 88 36.79 4.20 21.94
CA GLY A 88 36.85 5.66 22.12
C GLY A 88 35.79 6.45 21.35
N ARG A 89 35.66 6.25 20.03
CA ARG A 89 34.66 6.91 19.17
C ARG A 89 34.57 6.28 17.78
N TYR A 90 33.36 6.25 17.21
CA TYR A 90 33.11 5.85 15.83
C TYR A 90 33.67 6.89 14.86
N ASN A 91 34.45 6.46 13.87
CA ASN A 91 34.97 7.33 12.82
C ASN A 91 34.07 7.34 11.60
N LYS A 92 33.29 6.26 11.41
CA LYS A 92 32.31 6.14 10.33
C LYS A 92 31.01 5.51 10.83
N VAL A 93 29.96 5.60 10.02
CA VAL A 93 28.64 5.01 10.35
C VAL A 93 28.68 3.49 10.20
N GLU A 94 29.49 2.96 9.29
CA GLU A 94 29.64 1.52 9.06
C GLU A 94 30.26 0.80 10.26
N ASP A 95 31.04 1.50 11.09
CA ASP A 95 31.61 0.97 12.34
C ASP A 95 30.52 0.47 13.32
N LEU A 96 29.28 0.98 13.21
CA LEU A 96 28.13 0.53 14.00
C LEU A 96 27.71 -0.91 13.68
N ALA A 97 28.01 -1.43 12.49
CA ALA A 97 27.72 -2.82 12.12
C ALA A 97 28.62 -3.83 12.87
N LEU A 98 29.69 -3.36 13.54
CA LEU A 98 30.52 -4.17 14.43
C LEU A 98 29.89 -4.33 15.83
N VAL A 99 28.85 -3.56 16.15
CA VAL A 99 28.14 -3.62 17.42
C VAL A 99 27.17 -4.81 17.41
N THR A 100 27.29 -5.68 18.42
CA THR A 100 26.44 -6.88 18.53
C THR A 100 24.95 -6.54 18.51
N GLY A 101 24.21 -7.11 17.56
CA GLY A 101 22.77 -6.91 17.40
C GLY A 101 22.38 -5.77 16.44
N VAL A 102 23.32 -5.02 15.87
CA VAL A 102 23.03 -4.10 14.76
C VAL A 102 23.02 -4.87 13.44
N GLY A 103 21.88 -4.87 12.74
CA GLY A 103 21.74 -5.47 11.40
C GLY A 103 21.51 -6.99 11.35
N ALA A 104 21.05 -7.60 12.44
CA ALA A 104 20.66 -9.01 12.54
C ALA A 104 19.15 -9.24 12.30
#